data_AF-A0A1L6RCC8-F1
#
_entry.id   AF-A0A1L6RCC8-F1
#
_cell.length_a   1.000
_cell.length_b   1.000
_cell.length_c   1.000
_cell.angle_alpha   90.00
_cell.angle_beta   90.00
_cell.angle_gamma   90.00
#
_symmetry.space_group_name_H-M   'P 1'
#
loop_
_entity.id
_entity.type
_entity.pdbx_description
1 polymer ?
#
loop_
_entity_poly.entity_id
_entity_poly.type
_entity_poly.pdbx_seq_one_letter_code
_entity_poly.pdbx_strand_id
1 'polypeptide(L)'
;MTFYNVLEKAKALGKRGANAWFGPQLDDYMHVKGHLEQSDIELLIYHLKEAYAPTIEMTEIQMKQMMSFKEVNAGFSTFMYKQGLGQVPAFSDFIATEREDELMQAWLHPETIKVVE
;
A
#
# COMPACT_ATOMS: atom_id res chain seq x y z
N MET A 1 2.60 14.08 0.24
CA MET A 1 3.77 13.65 1.04
C MET A 1 4.01 12.19 0.69
N THR A 2 5.18 11.80 0.17
CA THR A 2 5.44 10.42 -0.31
C THR A 2 5.88 9.52 0.84
N PHE A 3 5.68 8.20 0.72
CA PHE A 3 6.15 7.21 1.70
C PHE A 3 7.66 7.37 2.02
N TYR A 4 8.46 7.65 1.00
CA TYR A 4 9.90 7.93 1.14
C TYR A 4 10.19 9.10 2.09
N ASN A 5 9.38 10.17 2.04
CA ASN A 5 9.55 11.32 2.91
C ASN A 5 9.14 11.02 4.37
N VAL A 6 8.20 10.09 4.59
CA VAL A 6 7.81 9.62 5.92
C VAL A 6 8.89 8.69 6.48
N LEU A 7 9.43 7.81 5.64
CA LEU A 7 10.51 6.87 5.97
C LEU A 7 11.77 7.59 6.46
N GLU A 8 12.23 8.60 5.72
CA GLU A 8 13.42 9.37 6.09
C GLU A 8 13.22 10.15 7.39
N LYS A 9 12.01 10.66 7.64
CA LYS A 9 11.67 11.32 8.90
C LYS A 9 11.66 10.33 10.08
N ALA A 10 11.08 9.15 9.91
CA ALA A 10 11.05 8.12 10.96
C ALA A 10 12.47 7.67 11.33
N LYS A 11 13.32 7.40 10.34
CA LYS A 11 14.74 7.05 10.55
C LYS A 11 15.52 8.17 11.24
N ALA A 12 15.29 9.42 10.86
CA ALA A 12 15.93 10.58 11.47
C ALA A 12 15.49 10.77 12.94
N LEU A 13 14.23 10.47 13.27
CA LEU A 13 13.71 10.53 14.63
C LEU A 13 14.28 9.42 15.52
N GLY A 14 14.45 8.20 14.97
CA GLY A 14 15.10 7.08 15.68
C GLY A 14 16.55 7.33 16.01
N LYS A 15 17.32 7.83 15.04
CA LYS A 15 18.74 8.21 15.25
C LYS A 15 18.93 9.31 16.28
N ARG A 16 17.87 10.09 16.57
CA ARG A 16 17.91 11.20 17.53
C ARG A 16 17.42 10.81 18.93
N GLY A 17 17.02 9.56 19.18
CA GLY A 17 16.46 9.12 20.46
C GLY A 17 15.26 9.96 20.90
N ALA A 18 14.45 10.43 19.94
CA ALA A 18 13.56 11.55 20.19
C ALA A 18 12.15 11.10 20.57
N ASN A 19 11.76 11.47 21.80
CA ASN A 19 10.38 11.61 22.25
C ASN A 19 9.58 12.45 21.23
N ALA A 20 8.81 11.82 20.35
CA ALA A 20 7.97 12.52 19.38
C ALA A 20 6.60 12.80 20.01
N TRP A 21 6.37 14.06 20.36
CA TRP A 21 5.07 14.59 20.79
C TRP A 21 4.15 14.78 19.58
N PHE A 22 2.89 14.36 19.71
CA PHE A 22 1.83 14.68 18.75
C PHE A 22 0.64 15.34 19.47
N GLY A 23 0.38 16.62 19.15
CA GLY A 23 -0.93 17.32 19.12
C GLY A 23 -1.82 17.37 20.39
N PRO A 24 -2.61 18.44 20.59
CA PRO A 24 -3.26 18.75 21.87
C PRO A 24 -4.57 17.98 22.16
N GLN A 25 -4.73 16.72 21.72
CA GLN A 25 -6.02 15.99 21.84
C GLN A 25 -5.89 14.49 22.19
N LEU A 26 -4.92 14.10 23.02
CA LEU A 26 -4.76 12.70 23.43
C LEU A 26 -4.75 12.58 24.96
N ASP A 27 -5.91 12.74 25.59
CA ASP A 27 -6.08 12.47 27.03
C ASP A 27 -6.30 10.98 27.35
N ASP A 28 -6.42 10.07 26.37
CA ASP A 28 -6.85 8.68 26.64
C ASP A 28 -5.95 7.54 26.14
N TYR A 29 -4.74 7.80 25.64
CA TYR A 29 -3.83 6.70 25.26
C TYR A 29 -2.48 6.77 25.98
N MET A 30 -2.15 5.63 26.60
CA MET A 30 -0.97 5.38 27.44
C MET A 30 0.29 6.08 26.95
N HIS A 31 0.86 6.91 27.81
CA HIS A 31 2.20 7.46 27.69
C HIS A 31 3.24 6.34 27.83
N VAL A 32 3.65 5.74 26.72
CA VAL A 32 4.86 4.89 26.72
C VAL A 32 6.06 5.76 26.38
N LYS A 33 6.69 6.28 27.43
CA LYS A 33 7.97 7.00 27.35
C LYS A 33 9.10 5.97 27.17
N GLY A 34 9.33 5.53 25.94
CA GLY A 34 10.44 4.66 25.56
C GLY A 34 11.28 5.31 24.48
N HIS A 35 12.60 5.23 24.58
CA HIS A 35 13.46 5.35 23.41
C HIS A 35 12.95 4.35 22.37
N LEU A 36 12.45 4.81 21.23
CA LEU A 36 12.28 3.93 20.09
C LEU A 36 13.69 3.59 19.62
N GLU A 37 14.13 2.37 19.90
CA GLU A 37 15.39 1.88 19.38
C GLU A 37 15.31 1.84 17.85
N GLN A 38 16.45 1.91 17.17
CA GLN A 38 16.48 1.90 15.72
C GLN A 38 15.74 0.66 15.15
N SER A 39 15.83 -0.46 15.85
CA SER A 39 15.10 -1.72 15.61
C SER A 39 13.58 -1.54 15.64
N ASP A 40 13.03 -0.81 16.61
CA ASP A 40 11.58 -0.59 16.75
C ASP A 40 11.03 0.26 15.61
N ILE A 41 11.82 1.22 15.13
CA ILE A 41 11.45 2.06 14.00
C ILE A 41 11.53 1.29 12.70
N GLU A 42 12.55 0.45 12.51
CA GLU A 42 12.63 -0.45 11.37
C GLU A 42 11.45 -1.43 11.35
N LEU A 43 11.02 -1.94 12.51
CA LEU A 43 9.85 -2.80 12.65
C LEU A 43 8.54 -2.06 12.35
N LEU A 44 8.36 -0.85 12.89
CA LEU A 44 7.21 0.00 12.61
C LEU A 44 7.11 0.34 11.12
N ILE A 45 8.25 0.68 10.50
CA ILE A 45 8.35 0.93 9.06
C ILE A 45 7.98 -0.32 8.26
N TYR A 46 8.47 -1.49 8.68
CA TYR A 46 8.14 -2.76 8.03
C TYR A 46 6.64 -3.01 8.08
N HIS A 47 6.00 -2.88 9.25
CA HIS A 47 4.55 -3.02 9.38
C HIS A 47 3.77 -1.98 8.60
N LEU A 48 4.25 -0.73 8.54
CA LEU A 48 3.63 0.32 7.71
C LEU A 48 3.74 0.01 6.21
N LYS A 49 4.85 -0.58 5.76
CA LYS A 49 4.99 -1.04 4.36
C LYS A 49 4.04 -2.18 4.05
N GLU A 50 4.01 -3.19 4.90
CA GLU A 50 3.11 -4.34 4.74
C GLU A 50 1.63 -3.90 4.72
N ALA A 51 1.26 -2.96 5.58
CA ALA A 51 -0.11 -2.46 5.65
C ALA A 51 -0.49 -1.50 4.51
N TYR A 52 0.44 -0.64 4.07
CA TYR A 52 0.14 0.42 3.10
C TYR A 52 0.42 0.01 1.65
N ALA A 53 1.39 -0.89 1.43
CA ALA A 53 1.89 -1.27 0.11
C ALA A 53 2.22 -2.77 0.09
N PRO A 54 1.25 -3.65 0.38
CA PRO A 54 1.47 -5.10 0.35
C PRO A 54 1.92 -5.52 -1.05
N THR A 55 2.78 -6.53 -1.10
CA THR A 55 3.14 -7.16 -2.37
C THR A 55 1.94 -7.92 -2.90
N ILE A 56 1.53 -7.66 -4.13
CA ILE A 56 0.35 -8.28 -4.73
C ILE A 56 0.82 -9.18 -5.86
N GLU A 57 0.50 -10.46 -5.74
CA GLU A 57 0.84 -11.46 -6.75
C GLU A 57 -0.20 -11.44 -7.87
N MET A 58 0.28 -11.29 -9.09
CA MET A 58 -0.51 -11.30 -10.33
C MET A 58 0.21 -12.06 -11.42
N THR A 59 -0.52 -12.68 -12.33
CA THR A 59 0.08 -13.26 -13.54
C THR A 59 0.50 -12.16 -14.51
N GLU A 60 1.39 -12.50 -15.45
CA GLU A 60 1.84 -11.54 -16.48
C GLU A 60 0.66 -10.99 -17.30
N ILE A 61 -0.36 -11.83 -17.57
CA ILE A 61 -1.56 -11.45 -18.33
C ILE A 61 -2.42 -10.48 -17.51
N GLN A 62 -2.57 -10.71 -16.21
CA GLN A 62 -3.28 -9.81 -15.29
C GLN A 62 -2.62 -8.45 -15.23
N MET A 63 -1.30 -8.42 -15.00
CA MET A 63 -0.54 -7.17 -14.96
C MET A 63 -0.67 -6.40 -16.28
N LYS A 64 -0.48 -7.05 -17.43
CA LYS A 64 -0.58 -6.41 -18.76
C LYS A 64 -1.97 -5.83 -19.01
N GLN A 65 -3.04 -6.57 -18.69
CA GLN A 65 -4.40 -6.06 -18.85
C GLN A 65 -4.63 -4.85 -17.95
N MET A 66 -4.27 -4.91 -16.66
CA MET A 66 -4.43 -3.78 -15.76
C MET A 66 -3.67 -2.53 -16.23
N MET A 67 -2.41 -2.70 -16.68
CA MET A 67 -1.61 -1.59 -17.20
C MET A 67 -2.19 -0.99 -18.47
N SER A 68 -2.77 -1.79 -19.37
CA SER A 68 -3.42 -1.26 -20.58
C SER A 68 -4.56 -0.29 -20.26
N PHE A 69 -5.28 -0.48 -19.14
CA PHE A 69 -6.30 0.47 -18.70
C PHE A 69 -5.68 1.75 -18.14
N LYS A 70 -4.55 1.68 -17.42
CA LYS A 70 -3.83 2.88 -16.96
C LYS A 70 -3.25 3.68 -18.14
N GLU A 71 -2.72 3.01 -19.15
CA GLU A 71 -2.11 3.66 -20.32
C GLU A 71 -3.12 4.47 -21.15
N VAL A 72 -4.38 4.03 -21.21
CA VAL A 72 -5.46 4.78 -21.87
C VAL A 72 -6.10 5.85 -20.99
N ASN A 73 -5.49 6.17 -19.82
CA ASN A 73 -6.05 7.08 -18.81
C ASN A 73 -7.47 6.71 -18.37
N ALA A 74 -7.85 5.42 -18.43
CA ALA A 74 -9.09 4.99 -17.81
C ALA A 74 -8.94 5.05 -16.28
N GLY A 75 -10.01 5.44 -15.57
CA GLY A 75 -10.02 5.38 -14.11
C GLY A 75 -10.15 3.94 -13.60
N PHE A 76 -9.75 3.69 -12.35
CA PHE A 76 -9.92 2.37 -11.70
C PHE A 76 -11.38 1.91 -11.72
N SER A 77 -12.34 2.83 -11.54
CA SER A 77 -13.77 2.54 -11.62
C SER A 77 -14.19 2.02 -13.01
N THR A 78 -13.56 2.50 -14.08
CA THR A 78 -13.79 1.99 -15.44
C THR A 78 -13.24 0.58 -15.60
N PHE A 79 -12.05 0.30 -15.07
CA PHE A 79 -11.49 -1.05 -15.02
C PHE A 79 -12.43 -2.01 -14.28
N MET A 80 -12.86 -1.68 -13.07
CA MET A 80 -13.79 -2.49 -12.28
C MET A 80 -15.14 -2.69 -12.97
N TYR A 81 -15.69 -1.65 -13.60
CA TYR A 81 -16.93 -1.75 -14.37
C TYR A 81 -16.78 -2.72 -15.55
N LYS A 82 -15.66 -2.63 -16.30
CA LYS A 82 -15.38 -3.51 -17.43
C LYS A 82 -15.13 -4.95 -16.99
N GLN A 83 -14.49 -5.13 -15.85
CA GLN A 83 -14.31 -6.44 -15.23
C GLN A 83 -15.65 -7.06 -14.83
N GLY A 84 -16.53 -6.30 -14.18
CA GLY A 84 -17.88 -6.77 -13.82
C GLY A 84 -18.76 -7.14 -15.02
N LEU A 85 -18.47 -6.59 -16.19
CA LEU A 85 -19.08 -6.97 -17.47
C LEU A 85 -18.40 -8.17 -18.16
N GLY A 86 -17.39 -8.78 -17.55
CA GLY A 86 -16.60 -9.87 -18.14
C GLY A 86 -15.71 -9.43 -19.31
N GLN A 87 -15.45 -8.14 -19.46
CA GLN A 87 -14.63 -7.57 -20.55
C GLN A 87 -13.13 -7.53 -20.20
N VAL A 88 -12.76 -8.03 -19.02
CA VAL A 88 -11.37 -8.15 -18.53
C VAL A 88 -11.11 -9.60 -18.15
N PRO A 89 -10.83 -10.48 -19.12
CA PRO A 89 -10.83 -11.93 -18.91
C PRO A 89 -9.71 -12.43 -18.01
N ALA A 90 -8.61 -11.69 -17.82
CA ALA A 90 -7.54 -12.12 -16.89
C ALA A 90 -7.96 -12.05 -15.41
N PHE A 91 -9.06 -11.36 -15.12
CA PHE A 91 -9.61 -11.17 -13.78
C PHE A 91 -11.02 -11.78 -13.66
N SER A 92 -11.33 -12.80 -14.47
CA SER A 92 -12.63 -13.49 -14.46
C SER A 92 -13.01 -14.03 -13.08
N ASP A 93 -12.02 -14.48 -12.32
CA ASP A 93 -12.20 -15.10 -11.01
C ASP A 93 -12.24 -14.07 -9.87
N PHE A 94 -11.89 -12.81 -10.14
CA PHE A 94 -11.88 -11.70 -9.18
C PHE A 94 -13.25 -11.05 -8.98
N ILE A 95 -14.32 -11.56 -9.61
CA ILE A 95 -15.69 -11.06 -9.43
C ILE A 95 -16.20 -11.30 -7.99
N ALA A 96 -15.54 -12.18 -7.22
CA ALA A 96 -15.72 -12.25 -5.78
C ALA A 96 -14.98 -11.07 -5.12
N THR A 97 -15.75 -10.15 -4.56
CA THR A 97 -15.44 -8.90 -3.84
C THR A 97 -14.24 -8.88 -2.87
N GLU A 98 -13.56 -10.00 -2.61
CA GLU A 98 -12.53 -10.14 -1.58
C GLU A 98 -11.16 -9.54 -1.96
N ARG A 99 -10.95 -9.14 -3.22
CA ARG A 99 -9.66 -8.61 -3.71
C ARG A 99 -9.71 -7.21 -4.31
N GLU A 100 -10.82 -6.48 -4.18
CA GLU A 100 -10.94 -5.11 -4.70
C GLU A 100 -9.89 -4.16 -4.11
N ASP A 101 -9.67 -4.25 -2.80
CA ASP A 101 -8.66 -3.44 -2.10
C ASP A 101 -7.24 -3.75 -2.61
N GLU A 102 -6.92 -5.02 -2.87
CA GLU A 102 -5.65 -5.40 -3.48
C GLU A 102 -5.51 -4.81 -4.88
N LEU A 103 -6.55 -4.89 -5.71
CA LEU A 103 -6.52 -4.31 -7.06
C LEU A 103 -6.37 -2.79 -7.02
N MET A 104 -7.04 -2.11 -6.09
CA MET A 104 -6.88 -0.68 -5.89
C MET A 104 -5.45 -0.33 -5.46
N GLN A 105 -4.86 -1.13 -4.56
CA GLN A 105 -3.48 -0.95 -4.12
C GLN A 105 -2.50 -1.16 -5.28
N ALA A 106 -2.62 -2.23 -6.05
CA ALA A 106 -1.81 -2.45 -7.26
C ALA A 106 -2.02 -1.36 -8.31
N TRP A 107 -3.23 -0.79 -8.39
CA TRP A 107 -3.53 0.32 -9.27
C TRP A 107 -2.81 1.61 -8.86
N LEU A 108 -2.78 1.93 -7.56
CA LEU A 108 -2.09 3.10 -7.03
C LEU A 108 -0.57 2.93 -6.99
N HIS A 109 -0.12 1.71 -6.70
CA HIS A 109 1.28 1.33 -6.51
C HIS A 109 1.70 0.15 -7.41
N PRO A 110 1.80 0.35 -8.73
CA PRO A 110 2.27 -0.69 -9.67
C PRO A 110 3.57 -1.39 -9.27
N GLU A 111 4.46 -0.69 -8.56
CA GLU A 111 5.75 -1.18 -8.09
C GLU A 111 5.65 -2.31 -7.06
N THR A 112 4.47 -2.51 -6.44
CA THR A 112 4.25 -3.60 -5.47
C THR A 112 3.76 -4.89 -6.14
N ILE A 113 3.53 -4.87 -7.44
CA ILE A 113 3.09 -6.05 -8.19
C ILE A 113 4.28 -6.99 -8.35
N LYS A 114 4.11 -8.22 -7.85
CA LYS A 114 5.02 -9.33 -8.11
C LYS A 114 4.41 -10.22 -9.17
N VAL A 115 5.05 -10.31 -10.33
CA VAL A 115 4.61 -11.19 -11.41
C VAL A 115 4.94 -12.63 -11.04
N VAL A 116 3.94 -13.49 -11.05
CA VAL A 116 4.05 -14.94 -10.84
C VAL A 116 3.64 -15.69 -12.11
N GLU A 117 4.16 -16.91 -12.28
CA GLU A 117 3.83 -17.80 -13.41
C GLU A 117 2.43 -18.40 -13.28
#